data_AF-A0A9D7ZCD2-F1
#
_entry.id   AF-A0A9D7ZCD2-F1
#
_cell.length_a   1.000
_cell.length_b   1.000
_cell.length_c   1.000
_cell.angle_alpha   90.00
_cell.angle_beta   90.00
_cell.angle_gamma   90.00
#
_symmetry.space_group_name_H-M   'P 1'
#
loop_
_entity.id
_entity.type
_entity.pdbx_description
1 polymer ?
#
loop_
_entity_poly.entity_id
_entity_poly.type
_entity_poly.pdbx_seq_one_letter_code
_entity_poly.pdbx_strand_id
1 'polypeptide(L)' 'DLRLNEPRYASLPNIMKAKKKPLDSLTVDDLGVDITPRLTIVKVEEPAAREAGIKVADVKELVEKLKNEAKVI' A
#
# COMPACT_ATOMS: atom_id res chain seq x y z
N ASP A 1 -7.19 -4.62 -4.79
CA ASP A 1 -8.28 -4.91 -3.84
C ASP A 1 -8.02 -6.30 -3.23
N LEU A 2 -7.82 -6.39 -1.92
CA LEU A 2 -7.38 -7.61 -1.20
C LEU A 2 -8.57 -8.48 -0.74
N ARG A 3 -9.76 -8.25 -1.28
CA ARG A 3 -11.00 -8.93 -0.90
C ARG A 3 -11.23 -10.26 -1.61
N LEU A 4 -10.29 -10.72 -2.43
CA LEU A 4 -10.48 -11.92 -3.27
C LEU A 4 -10.31 -13.23 -2.48
N ASN A 5 -9.34 -13.31 -1.56
CA ASN A 5 -9.09 -14.48 -0.72
C ASN A 5 -8.18 -14.15 0.47
N GLU A 6 -8.08 -15.08 1.41
CA GLU A 6 -7.10 -15.06 2.51
C GLU A 6 -5.92 -15.99 2.18
N PRO A 7 -4.69 -15.46 2.05
CA PRO A 7 -3.52 -16.29 1.74
C PRO A 7 -3.21 -17.30 2.86
N ARG A 8 -2.99 -18.56 2.49
CA ARG A 8 -2.55 -19.61 3.43
C ARG A 8 -1.06 -19.47 3.78
N TYR A 9 -0.67 -19.93 4.97
CA TYR A 9 0.74 -20.12 5.31
C TYR A 9 1.37 -21.26 4.48
N ALA A 10 2.58 -21.04 4.00
CA ALA A 10 3.36 -22.09 3.33
C ALA A 10 3.96 -23.03 4.38
N SER A 11 3.71 -24.34 4.25
CA SER A 11 4.31 -25.33 5.14
C SER A 11 5.81 -25.49 4.88
N LEU A 12 6.59 -25.81 5.93
CA LEU A 12 8.03 -26.04 5.82
C LEU A 12 8.41 -27.05 4.71
N PRO A 13 7.71 -28.20 4.55
CA PRO A 13 7.97 -29.10 3.43
C PRO A 13 7.78 -28.45 2.06
N ASN A 14 6.77 -27.59 1.91
CA ASN A 14 6.50 -26.90 0.64
C ASN A 14 7.52 -25.80 0.36
N ILE A 15 8.02 -25.11 1.38
CA ILE A 15 9.12 -24.13 1.24
C ILE A 15 10.39 -24.84 0.73
N MET A 16 10.74 -26.00 1.30
CA MET A 16 11.89 -26.77 0.85
C MET A 16 11.74 -27.30 -0.59
N LYS A 17 10.53 -27.73 -0.98
CA LYS A 17 10.23 -28.11 -2.37
C LYS A 17 10.32 -26.92 -3.32
N ALA A 18 9.78 -25.77 -2.94
CA ALA A 18 9.79 -24.56 -3.77
C ALA A 18 11.22 -24.07 -4.08
N LYS A 19 12.14 -24.12 -3.10
CA LYS A 19 13.56 -23.79 -3.32
C LYS A 19 14.25 -24.68 -4.36
N LYS A 20 13.77 -25.91 -4.56
CA LYS A 20 14.34 -26.86 -5.52
C LYS A 20 13.70 -26.74 -6.92
N LYS A 21 12.61 -25.98 -7.06
CA LYS A 21 11.98 -25.78 -8.37
C LYS A 21 12.87 -24.86 -9.20
N PRO A 22 13.13 -25.20 -10.48
CA PRO A 22 13.80 -24.27 -11.38
C PRO A 22 12.94 -23.02 -11.53
N LEU A 23 13.61 -21.87 -11.51
CA LEU A 23 13.04 -20.57 -11.81
C LEU A 23 13.81 -20.02 -13.00
N ASP A 24 13.15 -20.00 -14.15
CA ASP A 24 13.76 -19.49 -15.38
C ASP A 24 13.83 -17.97 -15.29
N SER A 25 15.03 -17.43 -15.54
CA SER A 25 15.25 -15.98 -15.66
C SER A 25 15.37 -15.65 -17.13
N LEU A 26 14.41 -14.90 -17.65
CA LEU A 26 14.43 -14.37 -19.01
C LEU A 26 14.74 -12.88 -18.95
N THR A 27 15.55 -12.41 -19.90
CA THR A 27 15.74 -10.98 -20.09
C THR A 27 14.61 -10.42 -20.96
N VAL A 28 14.41 -9.11 -20.90
CA VAL A 28 13.45 -8.43 -21.77
C VAL A 28 13.87 -8.57 -23.25
N ASP A 29 15.17 -8.61 -23.51
CA ASP A 29 15.75 -8.77 -24.85
C ASP A 29 15.35 -10.12 -25.47
N ASP A 30 15.28 -11.19 -24.67
CA ASP A 30 14.83 -12.52 -25.10
C ASP A 30 13.36 -12.53 -25.57
N LEU A 31 12.57 -11.53 -25.17
CA LEU A 31 11.15 -11.39 -25.49
C LEU A 31 10.88 -10.34 -26.58
N GLY A 32 11.90 -9.59 -27.01
CA GLY A 32 11.77 -8.55 -28.05
C GLY A 32 10.84 -7.39 -27.66
N VAL A 33 10.73 -7.07 -26.36
CA VAL A 33 9.82 -6.04 -25.85
C VAL A 33 10.57 -4.73 -25.60
N ASP A 34 10.03 -3.61 -26.08
CA ASP A 34 10.54 -2.27 -25.77
C ASP A 34 10.11 -1.82 -24.37
N ILE A 35 11.08 -1.57 -23.50
CA ILE A 35 10.87 -1.07 -22.12
C ILE A 35 11.29 0.39 -21.96
N THR A 36 11.51 1.12 -23.06
CA THR A 36 11.86 2.54 -23.00
C THR A 36 10.80 3.31 -22.20
N PRO A 37 11.18 3.99 -21.10
CA PRO A 37 10.23 4.73 -20.30
C PRO A 37 9.54 5.80 -21.13
N ARG A 38 8.21 5.73 -21.22
CA ARG A 38 7.38 6.73 -21.91
C ARG A 38 7.03 7.93 -21.03
N LEU A 39 7.33 7.82 -19.74
CA LEU A 39 6.99 8.80 -18.72
C LEU A 39 8.23 9.10 -17.87
N THR A 40 8.33 10.35 -17.46
CA THR A 40 9.40 10.84 -16.58
C THR A 40 8.83 11.15 -15.21
N ILE A 41 9.48 10.63 -14.16
CA ILE A 41 9.15 11.00 -12.78
C ILE A 41 9.69 12.42 -12.53
N VAL A 42 8.79 13.39 -12.38
CA VAL A 42 9.17 14.80 -12.19
C VAL A 42 9.51 15.10 -10.73
N LYS A 43 8.83 14.47 -9.78
CA LYS A 43 9.00 14.74 -8.35
C LYS A 43 8.50 13.56 -7.51
N VAL A 44 9.17 13.32 -6.38
CA VAL A 44 8.71 12.40 -5.33
C VAL A 44 8.84 13.14 -4.01
N GLU A 45 7.73 13.25 -3.28
CA GLU A 45 7.68 13.89 -1.97
C GLU A 45 6.83 13.05 -1.02
N GLU A 46 7.15 13.14 0.26
CA GLU A 46 6.30 12.57 1.31
C GLU A 46 4.98 13.34 1.39
N PRO A 47 3.86 12.65 1.68
CA PRO A 47 2.59 13.33 1.91
C PRO A 47 2.69 14.23 3.13
N ALA A 48 1.86 15.28 3.19
CA ALA A 48 1.81 16.16 4.34
C ALA A 48 1.54 15.34 5.63
N ALA A 49 2.35 15.59 6.65
CA ALA A 49 2.17 14.95 7.95
C ALA A 49 0.78 15.31 8.52
N ARG A 50 0.08 14.32 9.06
CA ARG A 50 -1.20 14.56 9.72
C ARG A 50 -0.95 15.43 10.97
N GLU A 51 -1.69 16.53 11.09
CA GLU A 51 -1.66 17.35 12.29
C GLU A 51 -2.11 16.56 13.54
N ALA A 52 -1.60 16.97 14.70
CA ALA A 52 -1.96 16.33 15.96
C ALA A 52 -3.46 16.48 16.23
N GLY A 53 -4.12 15.37 16.52
CA GLY A 53 -5.52 15.38 16.94
C GLY A 53 -5.70 15.87 18.38
N ILE A 54 -6.92 16.26 18.71
CA ILE A 54 -7.30 16.72 20.05
C ILE A 54 -8.13 15.64 20.73
N LYS A 55 -7.81 15.31 21.99
CA LYS A 55 -8.68 14.50 22.85
C LYS A 55 -9.71 15.41 23.50
N VAL A 56 -10.98 15.04 23.42
CA VAL A 56 -12.10 15.75 24.04
C VAL A 56 -12.60 14.98 25.26
N ALA A 57 -13.16 15.70 26.24
CA ALA A 57 -13.60 15.11 27.50
C ALA A 57 -15.00 14.46 27.40
N ASP A 58 -15.86 14.98 26.52
CA ASP A 58 -17.23 14.50 26.38
C ASP A 58 -17.81 14.63 24.96
N VAL A 59 -19.03 14.12 24.80
CA VAL A 59 -19.74 14.09 23.52
C VAL A 59 -20.20 15.49 23.07
N LYS A 60 -20.50 16.40 24.01
CA LYS A 60 -20.94 17.76 23.66
C LYS A 60 -19.78 18.53 23.03
N GLU A 61 -18.61 18.44 23.64
CA GLU A 61 -17.37 19.04 23.14
C GLU A 61 -16.99 18.47 21.77
N LEU A 62 -17.19 17.17 21.54
CA LEU A 62 -17.00 16.56 20.23
C LEU A 62 -17.91 17.17 19.16
N VAL A 63 -19.22 17.27 19.44
CA VAL A 63 -20.20 17.81 18.49
C VAL A 63 -19.94 19.28 18.20
N GLU A 64 -19.54 20.05 19.21
CA GLU A 64 -19.18 21.45 19.04
C GLU A 64 -17.97 21.62 18.12
N LYS A 65 -16.88 20.89 18.37
CA LYS A 65 -15.68 20.95 17.53
C LYS A 65 -15.93 20.45 16.10
N LEU A 66 -16.77 19.43 15.93
CA LEU A 66 -17.12 18.92 14.60
C LEU A 66 -17.97 19.91 13.78
N LYS A 67 -18.89 20.64 14.43
CA LYS A 67 -19.73 21.65 13.76
C LYS A 67 -18.99 22.95 13.47
N ASN A 68 -18.22 23.44 14.45
CA ASN A 68 -17.67 24.79 14.40
C ASN A 68 -16.26 24.84 13.78
N GLU A 69 -15.39 23.87 14.12
CA GLU A 69 -13.98 23.87 13.69
C GLU A 69 -13.80 23.03 12.43
N ALA A 70 -14.23 21.77 12.45
CA ALA A 70 -14.04 20.84 11.34
C ALA A 70 -15.11 20.97 10.24
N LYS A 71 -16.30 21.51 10.56
CA LYS A 71 -17.44 21.75 9.64
C LYS A 71 -17.83 20.53 8.80
N VAL A 72 -17.80 19.35 9.40
CA VAL A 72 -18.09 18.07 8.70
C VAL A 72 -19.50 17.56 8.95
N ILE A 73 -20.23 18.19 9.88
CA ILE A 73 -21.60 17.86 10.30
C ILE A 73 -22.38 19.16 10.54
#